data_AF-A0A1B2FKD1-F1
#
_entry.id   AF-A0A1B2FKD1-F1
#
_cell.length_a   1.000
_cell.length_b   1.000
_cell.length_c   1.000
_cell.angle_alpha   90.00
_cell.angle_beta   90.00
_cell.angle_gamma   90.00
#
_symmetry.space_group_name_H-M   'P 1'
#
loop_
_entity.id
_entity.type
_entity.pdbx_description
1 polymer ?
#
loop_
_entity_poly.entity_id
_entity_poly.type
_entity_poly.pdbx_seq_one_letter_code
_entity_poly.pdbx_strand_id
1 'polypeptide(L)'
;GHSRLGCLPSTSIFWVFRMGLMLQKFMCSLDDKIDVIPVDYCADALLMLLESSLINGEIVHISAGKESSVTFSAIDEAVARALNCDPVGDRYTKVSYDILAMSRHDFKNIFGPCNERLMLKAIRLYGAFSMLNVCFSNDKLLSIGMPKPP
;
A
#
# COMPACT_ATOMS: atom_id res chain seq x y z
N GLY A 1 7.71 2.53 4.07
CA GLY A 1 9.14 2.58 3.73
C GLY A 1 9.63 4.02 3.81
N HIS A 2 10.89 4.26 3.50
CA HIS A 2 11.55 5.57 3.44
C HIS A 2 12.09 5.77 2.02
N SER A 3 12.02 6.98 1.48
CA SER A 3 12.43 7.29 0.10
C SER A 3 13.90 6.90 -0.22
N ARG A 4 14.80 6.87 0.78
CA ARG A 4 16.23 6.57 0.63
C ARG A 4 16.64 5.24 1.26
N LEU A 5 16.06 4.90 2.40
CA LEU A 5 16.42 3.71 3.18
C LEU A 5 15.54 2.48 2.85
N GLY A 6 14.64 2.62 1.87
CA GLY A 6 13.74 1.55 1.45
C GLY A 6 12.82 1.11 2.58
N CYS A 7 12.60 -0.19 2.71
CA CYS A 7 11.66 -0.71 3.72
C CYS A 7 12.26 -0.82 5.13
N LEU A 8 13.58 -0.64 5.33
CA LEU A 8 14.23 -0.85 6.63
C LEU A 8 13.58 -0.04 7.79
N PRO A 9 13.26 1.25 7.62
CA PRO A 9 12.69 2.04 8.74
C PRO A 9 11.20 1.79 8.98
N SER A 10 10.48 1.24 7.99
CA SER A 10 9.03 1.02 8.06
C SER A 10 8.59 0.02 7.00
N THR A 11 8.29 -1.21 7.45
CA THR A 11 7.93 -2.37 6.61
C THR A 11 6.43 -2.69 6.64
N SER A 12 5.63 -2.01 7.46
CA SER A 12 4.34 -2.52 7.95
C SER A 12 3.29 -2.83 6.87
N ILE A 13 3.17 -2.02 5.82
CA ILE A 13 2.23 -2.29 4.71
C ILE A 13 2.86 -3.16 3.61
N PHE A 14 4.19 -3.16 3.50
CA PHE A 14 4.90 -3.85 2.41
C PHE A 14 4.67 -5.36 2.41
N TRP A 15 4.54 -5.97 3.59
CA TRP A 15 4.26 -7.40 3.69
C TRP A 15 2.93 -7.75 3.01
N VAL A 16 1.93 -6.86 3.03
CA VAL A 16 0.61 -7.10 2.41
C VAL A 16 0.73 -7.12 0.89
N PHE A 17 1.46 -6.16 0.32
CA PHE A 17 1.73 -6.13 -1.12
C PHE A 17 2.47 -7.40 -1.55
N ARG A 18 3.54 -7.76 -0.83
CA ARG A 18 4.27 -9.00 -1.07
C ARG A 18 3.38 -10.23 -0.97
N MET A 19 2.50 -10.31 0.03
CA MET A 19 1.56 -11.40 0.20
C MET A 19 0.61 -11.52 -1.00
N GLY A 20 -0.02 -10.42 -1.43
CA GLY A 20 -0.92 -10.41 -2.59
C GLY A 20 -0.24 -10.84 -3.88
N LEU A 21 0.99 -10.36 -4.12
CA LEU A 21 1.78 -10.72 -5.31
C LEU A 21 2.23 -12.19 -5.28
N MET A 22 2.67 -12.70 -4.12
CA MET A 22 3.02 -14.11 -3.96
C MET A 22 1.82 -15.05 -4.17
N LEU A 23 0.61 -14.62 -3.78
CA LEU A 23 -0.62 -15.34 -4.09
C LEU A 23 -0.98 -15.29 -5.57
N GLN A 24 -0.49 -14.25 -6.29
CA GLN A 24 -0.91 -13.88 -7.65
C GLN A 24 -2.43 -13.63 -7.75
N LYS A 25 -3.07 -13.36 -6.61
CA LYS A 25 -4.51 -13.06 -6.53
C LYS A 25 -4.84 -12.34 -5.23
N PHE A 26 -5.73 -11.35 -5.32
CA PHE A 26 -6.23 -10.63 -4.16
C PHE A 26 -7.59 -9.99 -4.44
N MET A 27 -8.12 -9.23 -3.48
CA MET A 27 -9.47 -8.66 -3.56
C MET A 27 -9.56 -7.35 -4.37
N CYS A 28 -8.43 -6.76 -4.76
CA CYS A 28 -8.33 -5.61 -5.67
C CYS A 28 -7.77 -6.01 -7.05
N SER A 29 -7.99 -5.16 -8.05
CA SER A 29 -7.36 -5.23 -9.37
C SER A 29 -5.96 -4.62 -9.34
N LEU A 30 -5.10 -4.97 -10.31
CA LEU A 30 -3.83 -4.26 -10.52
C LEU A 30 -4.02 -2.80 -10.94
N ASP A 31 -5.17 -2.47 -11.56
CA ASP A 31 -5.52 -1.11 -11.97
C ASP A 31 -6.08 -0.24 -10.83
N ASP A 32 -6.49 -0.88 -9.72
CA ASP A 32 -6.95 -0.14 -8.55
C ASP A 32 -5.77 0.68 -7.98
N LYS A 33 -6.10 1.81 -7.36
CA LYS A 33 -5.12 2.73 -6.76
C LYS A 33 -5.08 2.59 -5.25
N ILE A 34 -3.92 2.88 -4.70
CA ILE A 34 -3.73 3.00 -3.26
C ILE A 34 -2.85 4.21 -2.94
N ASP A 35 -3.22 4.87 -1.86
CA ASP A 35 -2.51 6.02 -1.35
C ASP A 35 -1.39 5.58 -0.40
N VAL A 36 -0.15 5.61 -0.88
CA VAL A 36 1.04 5.18 -0.13
C VAL A 36 2.12 6.22 -0.29
N ILE A 37 2.68 6.67 0.84
CA ILE A 37 3.77 7.65 0.90
C ILE A 37 4.94 7.10 1.72
N PRO A 38 6.17 7.58 1.48
CA PRO A 38 7.29 7.30 2.38
C PRO A 38 7.12 7.93 3.76
N VAL A 39 7.71 7.30 4.77
CA VAL A 39 7.64 7.72 6.18
C VAL A 39 8.37 9.04 6.42
N ASP A 40 9.45 9.29 5.69
CA ASP A 40 10.20 10.55 5.73
C ASP A 40 9.39 11.71 5.16
N TYR A 41 8.67 11.49 4.05
CA TYR A 41 7.71 12.48 3.55
C TYR A 41 6.60 12.78 4.59
N CYS A 42 6.10 11.75 5.26
CA CYS A 42 5.12 11.92 6.34
C CYS A 42 5.69 12.73 7.51
N ALA A 43 6.94 12.48 7.90
CA ALA A 43 7.62 13.22 8.97
C ALA A 43 7.81 14.70 8.60
N ASP A 44 8.27 14.99 7.38
CA ASP A 44 8.43 16.36 6.87
C ASP A 44 7.08 17.11 6.84
N ALA A 45 6.02 16.44 6.40
CA ALA A 45 4.67 17.01 6.41
C ALA A 45 4.18 17.33 7.83
N LEU A 46 4.43 16.44 8.80
CA LEU A 46 4.07 16.69 10.20
C LEU A 46 4.83 17.89 10.78
N LEU A 47 6.12 18.04 10.47
CA LEU A 47 6.91 19.19 10.90
C LEU A 47 6.37 20.49 10.29
N MET A 48 6.08 20.48 8.99
CA MET A 48 5.50 21.64 8.30
C MET A 48 4.15 22.06 8.90
N LEU A 49 3.32 21.09 9.30
CA LEU A 49 2.01 21.37 9.91
C LEU A 49 2.12 22.08 11.27
N LEU A 50 3.19 21.84 12.03
CA LEU A 50 3.43 22.53 13.31
C LEU A 50 3.66 24.04 13.13
N GLU A 51 4.23 24.44 12.00
CA GLU A 51 4.53 25.83 11.66
C GLU A 51 3.50 26.45 10.71
N SER A 52 2.49 25.67 10.30
CA SER A 52 1.52 26.09 9.29
C SER A 52 0.56 27.15 9.81
N SER A 53 0.10 28.02 8.90
CA SER A 53 -0.94 29.01 9.17
C SER A 53 -2.36 28.46 9.00
N LEU A 54 -2.53 27.13 9.02
CA LEU A 54 -3.84 26.51 8.86
C LEU A 54 -4.73 26.80 10.07
N ILE A 55 -6.05 26.89 9.83
CA ILE A 55 -6.99 27.21 10.89
C ILE A 55 -7.09 26.02 11.86
N ASN A 56 -7.14 26.31 13.16
CA ASN A 56 -7.33 25.28 14.17
C ASN A 56 -8.61 24.48 13.91
N GLY A 57 -8.51 23.15 13.97
CA GLY A 57 -9.61 22.23 13.68
C GLY A 57 -9.76 21.84 12.21
N GLU A 58 -8.88 22.33 11.32
CA GLU A 58 -8.84 21.83 9.95
C GLU A 58 -8.35 20.38 9.86
N ILE A 59 -9.02 19.61 9.00
CA ILE A 59 -8.57 18.27 8.61
C ILE A 59 -7.63 18.41 7.41
N VAL A 60 -6.44 17.82 7.54
CA VAL A 60 -5.42 17.72 6.50
C VAL A 60 -5.07 16.25 6.31
N HIS A 61 -5.09 15.76 5.07
CA HIS A 61 -4.58 14.43 4.76
C HIS A 61 -3.11 14.52 4.36
N ILE A 62 -2.28 13.73 5.03
CA ILE A 62 -0.89 13.50 4.62
C ILE A 62 -0.92 12.28 3.71
N SER A 63 -0.90 12.53 2.40
CA SER A 63 -1.16 11.50 1.40
C SER A 63 -0.51 11.83 0.05
N ALA A 64 -0.45 10.83 -0.83
CA ALA A 64 0.08 10.93 -2.18
C ALA A 64 -0.75 11.87 -3.07
N GLY A 65 -2.04 11.99 -2.78
CA GLY A 65 -2.98 12.77 -3.58
C GLY A 65 -3.35 12.06 -4.89
N LYS A 66 -4.42 12.54 -5.53
CA LYS A 66 -4.94 11.96 -6.78
C LYS A 66 -3.87 11.85 -7.89
N GLU A 67 -2.93 12.79 -7.93
CA GLU A 67 -1.89 12.85 -8.95
C GLU A 67 -0.74 11.85 -8.72
N SER A 68 -0.41 11.56 -7.46
CA SER A 68 0.76 10.72 -7.11
C SER A 68 0.37 9.37 -6.51
N SER A 69 -0.92 9.09 -6.27
CA SER A 69 -1.37 7.75 -5.89
C SER A 69 -1.04 6.73 -6.98
N VAL A 70 -0.51 5.59 -6.55
CA VAL A 70 0.02 4.54 -7.41
C VAL A 70 -1.00 3.42 -7.61
N THR A 71 -0.87 2.72 -8.74
CA THR A 71 -1.64 1.49 -8.99
C THR A 71 -0.96 0.29 -8.34
N PHE A 72 -1.72 -0.78 -8.09
CA PHE A 72 -1.14 -2.05 -7.65
C PHE A 72 -0.20 -2.66 -8.71
N SER A 73 -0.42 -2.38 -10.01
CA SER A 73 0.52 -2.71 -11.09
C SER A 73 1.88 -2.03 -10.91
N ALA A 74 1.91 -0.73 -10.60
CA ALA A 74 3.17 -0.02 -10.34
C ALA A 74 3.90 -0.59 -9.11
N ILE A 75 3.16 -1.05 -8.09
CA ILE A 75 3.72 -1.73 -6.93
C ILE A 75 4.32 -3.09 -7.33
N ASP A 76 3.61 -3.89 -8.13
CA ASP A 76 4.11 -5.17 -8.67
C ASP A 76 5.44 -4.98 -9.40
N GLU A 77 5.50 -4.03 -10.34
CA GLU A 77 6.73 -3.72 -11.07
C GLU A 77 7.86 -3.26 -10.15
N ALA A 78 7.57 -2.40 -9.16
CA ALA A 78 8.58 -1.91 -8.22
C ALA A 78 9.16 -3.04 -7.37
N VAL A 79 8.30 -3.96 -6.90
CA VAL A 79 8.72 -5.15 -6.16
C VAL A 79 9.54 -6.08 -7.05
N ALA A 80 9.09 -6.33 -8.27
CA ALA A 80 9.77 -7.18 -9.24
C ALA A 80 11.17 -6.67 -9.57
N ARG A 81 11.30 -5.36 -9.85
CA ARG A 81 12.61 -4.69 -10.04
C ARG A 81 13.51 -4.84 -8.82
N ALA A 82 12.98 -4.63 -7.61
CA ALA A 82 13.76 -4.75 -6.37
C ALA A 82 14.22 -6.17 -6.08
N LEU A 83 13.47 -7.19 -6.52
CA LEU A 83 13.80 -8.61 -6.34
C LEU A 83 14.55 -9.22 -7.54
N ASN A 84 14.78 -8.43 -8.60
CA ASN A 84 15.36 -8.90 -9.86
C ASN A 84 14.62 -10.10 -10.46
N CYS A 85 13.29 -10.00 -10.55
CA CYS A 85 12.41 -10.99 -11.17
C CYS A 85 11.36 -10.33 -12.06
N ASP A 86 10.57 -11.13 -12.76
CA ASP A 86 9.46 -10.63 -13.56
C ASP A 86 8.27 -10.22 -12.68
N PRO A 87 7.52 -9.17 -13.06
CA PRO A 87 6.26 -8.82 -12.40
C PRO A 87 5.23 -9.95 -12.56
N VAL A 88 4.25 -10.00 -11.66
CA VAL A 88 3.11 -10.93 -11.75
C VAL A 88 2.30 -10.63 -13.00
N GLY A 89 1.98 -9.35 -13.26
CA GLY A 89 1.30 -8.89 -14.45
C GLY A 89 0.02 -9.67 -14.74
N ASP A 90 -0.12 -10.17 -15.98
CA ASP A 90 -1.32 -10.88 -16.47
C ASP A 90 -1.66 -12.16 -15.68
N ARG A 91 -0.73 -12.69 -14.88
CA ARG A 91 -1.02 -13.83 -13.99
C ARG A 91 -1.87 -13.44 -12.79
N TYR A 92 -1.96 -12.14 -12.48
CA TYR A 92 -2.68 -11.64 -11.33
C TYR A 92 -4.19 -11.74 -11.54
N THR A 93 -4.90 -12.30 -10.56
CA THR A 93 -6.37 -12.44 -10.63
C THR A 93 -7.07 -11.75 -9.46
N LYS A 94 -8.06 -10.90 -9.74
CA LYS A 94 -8.98 -10.38 -8.71
C LYS A 94 -9.95 -11.47 -8.25
N VAL A 95 -10.00 -11.75 -6.95
CA VAL A 95 -10.81 -12.83 -6.35
C VAL A 95 -11.54 -12.37 -5.09
N SER A 96 -12.59 -13.09 -4.69
CA SER A 96 -13.27 -12.83 -3.41
C SER A 96 -12.48 -13.38 -2.21
N TYR A 97 -12.84 -12.94 -1.01
CA TYR A 97 -12.29 -13.49 0.23
C TYR A 97 -12.51 -15.00 0.35
N ASP A 98 -13.68 -15.51 -0.06
CA ASP A 98 -14.02 -16.93 0.08
C ASP A 98 -13.08 -17.82 -0.75
N ILE A 99 -12.71 -17.38 -1.95
CA ILE A 99 -11.72 -18.07 -2.79
C ILE A 99 -10.36 -18.15 -2.09
N LEU A 100 -9.91 -17.05 -1.47
CA LEU A 100 -8.66 -17.05 -0.70
C LEU A 100 -8.74 -17.97 0.53
N ALA A 101 -9.89 -17.98 1.21
CA ALA A 101 -10.14 -18.82 2.38
C ALA A 101 -10.20 -20.32 2.06
N MET A 102 -10.67 -20.68 0.85
CA MET A 102 -10.66 -22.05 0.35
C MET A 102 -9.23 -22.56 0.11
N SER A 103 -8.31 -21.70 -0.37
CA SER A 103 -6.90 -22.05 -0.61
C SER A 103 -5.97 -21.89 0.60
N ARG A 104 -6.51 -21.69 1.81
CA ARG A 104 -5.70 -21.39 3.02
C ARG A 104 -4.65 -22.46 3.35
N HIS A 105 -4.88 -23.72 2.97
CA HIS A 105 -3.96 -24.82 3.24
C HIS A 105 -2.69 -24.74 2.38
N ASP A 106 -2.76 -24.06 1.23
CA ASP A 106 -1.60 -23.81 0.36
C ASP A 106 -0.69 -22.70 0.88
N PHE A 107 -1.15 -21.90 1.86
CA PHE A 107 -0.39 -20.76 2.38
C PHE A 107 0.99 -21.16 2.90
N LYS A 108 1.12 -22.36 3.48
CA LYS A 108 2.42 -22.84 3.98
C LYS A 108 3.41 -23.14 2.85
N ASN A 109 2.90 -23.55 1.68
CA ASN A 109 3.72 -23.81 0.50
C ASN A 109 4.16 -22.50 -0.16
N ILE A 110 3.33 -21.45 -0.07
CA ILE A 110 3.59 -20.15 -0.69
C ILE A 110 4.47 -19.27 0.21
N PHE A 111 4.12 -19.15 1.50
CA PHE A 111 4.75 -18.21 2.44
C PHE A 111 5.75 -18.87 3.41
N GLY A 112 5.83 -20.20 3.44
CA GLY A 112 6.53 -20.93 4.48
C GLY A 112 5.70 -21.11 5.76
N PRO A 113 6.30 -21.53 6.88
CA PRO A 113 5.59 -21.78 8.13
C PRO A 113 4.75 -20.57 8.60
N CYS A 114 3.43 -20.73 8.59
CA CYS A 114 2.51 -19.64 8.95
C CYS A 114 1.27 -20.15 9.72
N ASN A 115 0.64 -19.26 10.47
CA ASN A 115 -0.67 -19.52 11.08
C ASN A 115 -1.79 -19.11 10.11
N GLU A 116 -2.44 -20.10 9.49
CA GLU A 116 -3.48 -19.90 8.48
C GLU A 116 -4.63 -18.99 8.96
N ARG A 117 -5.04 -19.10 10.23
CA ARG A 117 -6.12 -18.26 10.79
C ARG A 117 -5.71 -16.81 10.90
N LEU A 118 -4.46 -16.53 11.31
CA LEU A 118 -3.95 -15.17 11.38
C LEU A 118 -3.76 -14.57 9.99
N MET A 119 -3.26 -15.36 9.04
CA MET A 119 -3.15 -14.95 7.64
C MET A 119 -4.51 -14.56 7.07
N LEU A 120 -5.55 -15.37 7.29
CA LEU A 120 -6.90 -15.05 6.82
C LEU A 120 -7.49 -13.79 7.47
N LYS A 121 -7.24 -13.58 8.77
CA LYS A 121 -7.66 -12.33 9.43
C LYS A 121 -7.00 -11.11 8.79
N ALA A 122 -5.71 -11.20 8.50
CA ALA A 122 -4.97 -10.13 7.84
C ALA A 122 -5.47 -9.91 6.40
N ILE A 123 -5.62 -10.98 5.61
CA ILE A 123 -6.19 -10.93 4.25
C ILE A 123 -7.57 -10.27 4.28
N ARG A 124 -8.43 -10.62 5.23
CA ARG A 124 -9.76 -9.99 5.36
C ARG A 124 -9.67 -8.49 5.61
N LEU A 125 -8.83 -8.08 6.57
CA LEU A 125 -8.68 -6.67 6.95
C LEU A 125 -8.14 -5.82 5.79
N TYR A 126 -7.03 -6.25 5.21
CA TYR A 126 -6.38 -5.51 4.12
C TYR A 126 -7.11 -5.65 2.79
N GLY A 127 -7.77 -6.80 2.56
CA GLY A 127 -8.64 -7.02 1.42
C GLY A 127 -9.83 -6.05 1.44
N ALA A 128 -10.51 -5.92 2.58
CA ALA A 128 -11.57 -4.93 2.78
C ALA A 128 -11.07 -3.50 2.50
N PHE A 129 -9.90 -3.14 3.01
CA PHE A 129 -9.31 -1.82 2.75
C PHE A 129 -8.98 -1.61 1.26
N SER A 130 -8.37 -2.60 0.60
CA SER A 130 -7.98 -2.50 -0.82
C SER A 130 -9.18 -2.32 -1.76
N MET A 131 -10.34 -2.87 -1.41
CA MET A 131 -11.57 -2.71 -2.20
C MET A 131 -12.16 -1.30 -2.12
N LEU A 132 -11.77 -0.48 -1.14
CA LEU A 132 -12.25 0.89 -1.04
C LEU A 132 -11.74 1.75 -2.20
N ASN A 133 -10.55 1.42 -2.76
CA ASN A 133 -9.92 2.16 -3.85
C ASN A 133 -9.90 3.70 -3.59
N VAL A 134 -9.68 4.07 -2.31
CA VAL A 134 -9.74 5.46 -1.87
C VAL A 134 -8.36 6.09 -2.02
N CYS A 135 -8.34 7.26 -2.64
CA CYS A 135 -7.23 8.20 -2.62
C CYS A 135 -7.68 9.44 -1.85
N PHE A 136 -6.84 9.97 -0.97
CA PHE A 136 -7.15 11.19 -0.24
C PHE A 136 -6.71 12.42 -1.03
N SER A 137 -7.39 13.56 -0.87
CA SER A 137 -6.88 14.84 -1.38
C SER A 137 -5.83 15.38 -0.42
N ASN A 138 -4.68 15.76 -0.97
CA ASN A 138 -3.59 16.44 -0.28
C ASN A 138 -3.48 17.93 -0.64
N ASP A 139 -4.52 18.51 -1.26
CA ASP A 139 -4.48 19.89 -1.79
C ASP A 139 -4.14 20.92 -0.71
N LYS A 140 -4.66 20.74 0.51
CA LYS A 140 -4.34 21.61 1.65
C LYS A 140 -2.87 21.54 2.03
N LEU A 141 -2.31 20.33 2.08
CA LEU A 141 -0.91 20.11 2.40
C LEU A 141 0.00 20.73 1.33
N LEU A 142 -0.36 20.59 0.05
CA LEU A 142 0.36 21.23 -1.05
C LEU A 142 0.23 22.76 -1.01
N SER A 143 -0.94 23.30 -0.63
CA SER A 143 -1.18 24.74 -0.57
C SER A 143 -0.34 25.48 0.46
N ILE A 144 0.14 24.79 1.49
CA ILE A 144 1.06 25.34 2.50
C ILE A 144 2.54 25.14 2.14
N GLY A 145 2.83 24.66 0.94
CA GLY A 145 4.19 24.57 0.39
C GLY A 145 4.85 23.20 0.48
N MET A 146 4.13 22.15 0.90
CA MET A 146 4.68 20.79 0.88
C MET A 146 4.96 20.37 -0.57
N PRO A 147 6.15 19.82 -0.89
CA PRO A 147 6.41 19.26 -2.21
C PRO A 147 5.48 18.08 -2.49
N LYS A 148 5.35 17.71 -3.77
CA LYS A 148 4.64 16.47 -4.12
C LYS A 148 5.41 15.26 -3.57
N PRO A 149 4.69 14.22 -3.12
CA PRO A 149 5.31 12.99 -2.65
C PRO A 149 6.06 12.29 -3.79
N PRO A 150 7.19 11.62 -3.48
CA PRO A 150 8.05 10.98 -4.47
C PRO A 150 7.51 9.63 -4.97
#